data_AF-A0A3P9JAD0-F1
#
_entry.id   AF-A0A3P9JAD0-F1
#
_cell.length_a   1.000
_cell.length_b   1.000
_cell.length_c   1.000
_cell.angle_alpha   90.00
_cell.angle_beta   90.00
_cell.angle_gamma   90.00
#
_symmetry.space_group_name_H-M   'P 1'
#
loop_
_entity.id
_entity.type
_entity.pdbx_description
1 polymer ?
#
loop_
_entity_poly.entity_id
_entity_poly.type
_entity_poly.pdbx_seq_one_letter_code
_entity_poly.pdbx_strand_id
1 'polypeptide(L)'
;IMSLLAVHGLLLGFMFSLSSSAVILDNGMPILWTQTASQVAELPTLNGIVTPNPWNYLQRMSLYRLLVAATDPFTEYMRTNPTDGPMWGLPLQLGWMLTSGRLVDPTGASTCGLQTGDPMCISAQSWWGCMNYFTSALPFLSAAHNGLLGQDVQLQAPDGADGFCATYTDCLAQYPDAMAKWDAFFQLSFFLEWCSVERGNLPAAGLSSPFRQSHYSSEEVSFANSWLNSAEYVSAVHFHSTLEKTVLFLNPLPSRVLRVRHHDFPHFSLNFTYIVLVSSGGRCGS
;
A
#
# COMPACT_ATOMS: atom_id res chain seq x y z
N ILE A 1 17.96 -51.87 22.00
CA ILE A 1 17.23 -51.45 20.78
C ILE A 1 15.98 -50.62 21.09
N MET A 2 15.43 -50.64 22.31
CA MET A 2 14.27 -49.80 22.71
C MET A 2 14.61 -48.47 23.41
N SER A 3 15.87 -48.02 23.36
CA SER A 3 16.32 -46.82 24.09
C SER A 3 16.97 -45.75 23.20
N LEU A 4 17.08 -45.99 21.88
CA LEU A 4 17.62 -45.02 20.91
C LEU A 4 16.54 -44.32 20.06
N LEU A 5 15.31 -44.84 20.08
CA LEU A 5 14.19 -44.34 19.27
C LEU A 5 13.34 -43.27 19.98
N ALA A 6 13.49 -43.10 21.29
CA ALA A 6 12.75 -42.10 22.06
C ALA A 6 13.39 -40.69 22.02
N VAL A 7 14.69 -40.59 21.68
CA VAL A 7 15.41 -39.30 21.65
C VAL A 7 15.40 -38.66 20.25
N HIS A 8 15.12 -39.43 19.20
CA HIS A 8 15.02 -38.91 17.83
C HIS A 8 13.59 -38.53 17.40
N GLY A 9 12.58 -38.77 18.26
CA GLY A 9 11.17 -38.41 18.01
C GLY A 9 10.78 -37.00 18.46
N LEU A 10 11.69 -36.24 19.08
CA LEU A 10 11.41 -34.93 19.69
C LEU A 10 12.23 -33.76 19.10
N LEU A 11 12.99 -33.99 18.02
CA LEU A 11 13.89 -33.00 17.40
C LEU A 11 13.72 -32.87 15.87
N LEU A 12 12.54 -33.19 15.36
CA LEU A 12 12.01 -32.57 14.14
C LEU A 12 10.77 -31.75 14.52
N GLY A 13 10.92 -31.00 15.61
CA GLY A 13 10.04 -29.90 15.93
C GLY A 13 10.09 -28.91 14.78
N PHE A 14 8.96 -28.69 14.14
CA PHE A 14 8.68 -27.54 13.31
C PHE A 14 9.42 -26.31 13.87
N MET A 15 10.52 -25.92 13.23
CA MET A 15 10.92 -24.52 13.25
C MET A 15 9.92 -23.77 12.38
N PHE A 16 8.68 -23.65 12.86
CA PHE A 16 7.92 -22.46 12.58
C PHE A 16 8.74 -21.34 13.21
N SER A 17 9.56 -20.67 12.40
CA SER A 17 9.89 -19.30 12.71
C SER A 17 8.55 -18.63 12.97
N LEU A 18 8.31 -18.21 14.23
CA LEU A 18 7.25 -17.27 14.55
C LEU A 18 7.63 -15.98 13.83
N SER A 19 7.31 -15.96 12.53
CA SER A 19 7.20 -14.78 11.72
C SER A 19 5.93 -14.15 12.26
N SER A 20 6.02 -13.39 13.35
CA SER A 20 4.90 -12.53 13.76
C SER A 20 4.52 -11.75 12.51
N SER A 21 3.31 -11.91 12.00
CA SER A 21 2.83 -11.10 10.88
C SER A 21 2.76 -9.64 11.35
N ALA A 22 2.89 -8.69 10.40
CA ALA A 22 2.69 -7.30 10.75
C ALA A 22 1.23 -7.12 11.20
N VAL A 23 0.98 -6.37 12.26
CA VAL A 23 -0.39 -6.09 12.70
C VAL A 23 -1.00 -5.09 11.73
N ILE A 24 -1.93 -5.54 10.90
CA ILE A 24 -2.55 -4.71 9.84
C ILE A 24 -3.99 -4.30 10.14
N LEU A 25 -4.61 -4.95 11.14
CA LEU A 25 -5.96 -4.65 11.60
C LEU A 25 -6.00 -4.19 13.05
N ASP A 26 -6.93 -3.27 13.34
CA ASP A 26 -7.42 -2.92 14.68
C ASP A 26 -8.95 -2.95 14.65
N ASN A 27 -9.55 -3.77 15.50
CA ASN A 27 -11.01 -4.00 15.56
C ASN A 27 -11.65 -4.32 14.18
N GLY A 28 -10.98 -5.12 13.35
CA GLY A 28 -11.47 -5.54 12.03
C GLY A 28 -11.30 -4.50 10.92
N MET A 29 -10.77 -3.32 11.23
CA MET A 29 -10.48 -2.25 10.26
C MET A 29 -8.97 -2.06 10.14
N PRO A 30 -8.45 -1.36 9.11
CA PRO A 30 -7.03 -1.01 9.05
C PRO A 30 -6.54 -0.40 10.36
N ILE A 31 -5.30 -0.66 10.76
CA ILE A 31 -4.75 -0.07 11.99
C ILE A 31 -4.93 1.46 12.02
N LEU A 32 -5.29 1.99 13.19
CA LEU A 32 -5.55 3.41 13.45
C LEU A 32 -6.70 4.01 12.60
N TRP A 33 -7.54 3.19 11.95
CA TRP A 33 -8.62 3.67 11.08
C TRP A 33 -9.55 4.69 11.75
N THR A 34 -9.90 4.48 13.02
CA THR A 34 -10.79 5.38 13.78
C THR A 34 -10.21 6.76 14.02
N GLN A 35 -8.89 6.93 13.90
CA GLN A 35 -8.17 8.20 14.09
C GLN A 35 -8.04 9.02 12.79
N THR A 36 -8.49 8.46 11.66
CA THR A 36 -8.41 9.10 10.35
C THR A 36 -9.65 9.95 10.08
N ALA A 37 -9.52 10.93 9.18
CA ALA A 37 -10.64 11.75 8.75
C ALA A 37 -11.65 10.90 7.97
N SER A 38 -12.92 11.02 8.36
CA SER A 38 -14.06 10.36 7.73
C SER A 38 -14.76 11.23 6.70
N GLN A 39 -14.49 12.55 6.74
CA GLN A 39 -15.05 13.56 5.85
C GLN A 39 -13.95 14.51 5.38
N VAL A 40 -14.09 15.05 4.17
CA VAL A 40 -13.11 15.98 3.59
C VAL A 40 -12.94 17.24 4.45
N ALA A 41 -14.00 17.72 5.10
CA ALA A 41 -13.98 18.88 5.98
C ALA A 41 -13.15 18.70 7.27
N GLU A 42 -12.81 17.45 7.63
CA GLU A 42 -11.94 17.16 8.78
C GLU A 42 -10.45 17.25 8.41
N LEU A 43 -10.11 17.35 7.12
CA LEU A 43 -8.73 17.50 6.67
C LEU A 43 -8.22 18.93 6.92
N PRO A 44 -6.90 19.12 7.13
CA PRO A 44 -6.31 20.45 7.27
C PRO A 44 -6.59 21.33 6.05
N THR A 45 -6.76 22.63 6.27
CA THR A 45 -6.94 23.62 5.20
C THR A 45 -5.87 24.71 5.28
N LEU A 46 -5.43 25.20 4.13
CA LEU A 46 -4.54 26.35 3.99
C LEU A 46 -5.16 27.33 2.99
N ASN A 47 -5.38 28.58 3.42
CA ASN A 47 -6.00 29.62 2.59
C ASN A 47 -7.34 29.21 1.95
N GLY A 48 -8.14 28.40 2.67
CA GLY A 48 -9.43 27.92 2.20
C GLY A 48 -9.38 26.72 1.24
N ILE A 49 -8.20 26.20 0.93
CA ILE A 49 -8.00 24.98 0.13
C ILE A 49 -7.73 23.82 1.08
N VAL A 50 -8.28 22.63 0.80
CA VAL A 50 -7.97 21.41 1.57
C VAL A 50 -6.54 20.99 1.28
N THR A 51 -5.70 20.96 2.31
CA THR A 51 -4.25 20.77 2.19
C THR A 51 -3.69 19.68 3.12
N PRO A 52 -4.09 18.40 2.92
CA PRO A 52 -3.59 17.30 3.73
C PRO A 52 -2.10 17.06 3.47
N ASN A 53 -1.40 16.62 4.51
CA ASN A 53 0.00 16.22 4.49
C ASN A 53 0.12 14.71 4.22
N PRO A 54 0.42 14.28 2.99
CA PRO A 54 0.62 12.87 2.69
C PRO A 54 1.88 12.30 3.36
N TRP A 55 2.75 13.10 3.97
CA TRP A 55 3.92 12.64 4.72
C TRP A 55 3.61 12.34 6.18
N ASN A 56 2.34 12.45 6.57
CA ASN A 56 1.83 11.96 7.83
C ASN A 56 0.92 10.74 7.59
N TYR A 57 1.13 9.66 8.33
CA TYR A 57 0.41 8.40 8.17
C TYR A 57 -1.11 8.55 8.31
N LEU A 58 -1.59 9.25 9.34
CA LEU A 58 -3.03 9.40 9.58
C LEU A 58 -3.69 10.19 8.46
N GLN A 59 -3.03 11.24 7.97
CA GLN A 59 -3.54 12.04 6.86
C GLN A 59 -3.48 11.28 5.53
N ARG A 60 -2.41 10.51 5.26
CA ARG A 60 -2.36 9.64 4.08
C ARG A 60 -3.42 8.53 4.14
N MET A 61 -3.63 7.92 5.29
CA MET A 61 -4.68 6.92 5.50
C MET A 61 -6.08 7.54 5.32
N SER A 62 -6.26 8.79 5.74
CA SER A 62 -7.50 9.52 5.51
C SER A 62 -7.84 9.67 4.03
N LEU A 63 -6.82 9.86 3.16
CA LEU A 63 -7.04 9.88 1.70
C LEU A 63 -7.70 8.59 1.23
N TYR A 64 -7.21 7.43 1.70
CA TYR A 64 -7.81 6.14 1.36
C TYR A 64 -9.21 5.96 1.94
N ARG A 65 -9.45 6.38 3.19
CA ARG A 65 -10.77 6.31 3.79
C ARG A 65 -11.81 7.10 3.01
N LEU A 66 -11.44 8.31 2.58
CA LEU A 66 -12.29 9.16 1.76
C LEU A 66 -12.50 8.57 0.36
N LEU A 67 -11.48 7.98 -0.25
CA LEU A 67 -11.60 7.29 -1.55
C LEU A 67 -12.50 6.06 -1.49
N VAL A 68 -12.39 5.25 -0.43
CA VAL A 68 -13.32 4.13 -0.18
C VAL A 68 -14.74 4.69 -0.13
N ALA A 69 -15.01 5.66 0.74
CA ALA A 69 -16.35 6.25 0.87
C ALA A 69 -16.87 6.87 -0.44
N ALA A 70 -16.00 7.55 -1.20
CA ALA A 70 -16.35 8.16 -2.48
C ALA A 70 -16.68 7.12 -3.56
N THR A 71 -16.12 5.91 -3.47
CA THR A 71 -16.31 4.83 -4.45
C THR A 71 -17.36 3.79 -4.05
N ASP A 72 -17.77 3.78 -2.78
CA ASP A 72 -18.82 2.91 -2.25
C ASP A 72 -20.12 2.96 -3.08
N PRO A 73 -20.69 4.13 -3.44
CA PRO A 73 -21.90 4.20 -4.25
C PRO A 73 -21.76 3.57 -5.65
N PHE A 74 -20.56 3.58 -6.23
CA PHE A 74 -20.29 2.98 -7.54
C PHE A 74 -20.09 1.46 -7.46
N THR A 75 -19.87 0.91 -6.26
CA THR A 75 -19.57 -0.51 -6.05
C THR A 75 -20.67 -1.28 -5.35
N GLU A 76 -21.73 -0.60 -4.91
CA GLU A 76 -22.79 -1.17 -4.09
C GLU A 76 -23.38 -2.45 -4.71
N TYR A 77 -23.63 -2.45 -6.03
CA TYR A 77 -24.23 -3.59 -6.73
C TYR A 77 -23.32 -4.83 -6.84
N MET A 78 -22.01 -4.70 -6.58
CA MET A 78 -21.04 -5.82 -6.61
C MET A 78 -20.68 -6.32 -5.21
N ARG A 79 -21.17 -5.67 -4.17
CA ARG A 79 -20.75 -5.90 -2.78
C ARG A 79 -21.82 -6.65 -2.01
N THR A 80 -21.38 -7.61 -1.19
CA THR A 80 -22.23 -8.21 -0.17
C THR A 80 -22.02 -7.54 1.19
N ASN A 81 -20.84 -6.95 1.43
CA ASN A 81 -20.49 -6.21 2.63
C ASN A 81 -19.84 -4.85 2.33
N PRO A 82 -19.81 -3.92 3.31
CA PRO A 82 -19.10 -2.64 3.18
C PRO A 82 -17.59 -2.78 2.89
N THR A 83 -17.03 -3.94 3.18
CA THR A 83 -15.59 -4.22 3.07
C THR A 83 -15.20 -4.91 1.76
N ASP A 84 -16.14 -5.07 0.83
CA ASP A 84 -15.95 -5.82 -0.41
C ASP A 84 -15.61 -4.93 -1.61
N GLY A 85 -15.45 -3.62 -1.41
CA GLY A 85 -14.95 -2.71 -2.44
C GLY A 85 -13.49 -3.00 -2.82
N PRO A 86 -13.04 -2.65 -4.03
CA PRO A 86 -11.66 -2.89 -4.46
C PRO A 86 -10.64 -1.95 -3.82
N MET A 87 -11.08 -0.85 -3.19
CA MET A 87 -10.18 0.13 -2.59
C MET A 87 -9.51 -0.34 -1.29
N TRP A 88 -9.97 -1.44 -0.68
CA TRP A 88 -9.48 -1.90 0.64
C TRP A 88 -8.04 -2.43 0.64
N GLY A 89 -7.52 -2.81 -0.54
CA GLY A 89 -6.12 -3.20 -0.72
C GLY A 89 -5.13 -2.15 -0.22
N LEU A 90 -5.36 -0.90 -0.63
CA LEU A 90 -4.45 0.23 -0.44
C LEU A 90 -4.28 0.66 1.03
N PRO A 91 -5.35 0.89 1.83
CA PRO A 91 -5.20 1.24 3.24
C PRO A 91 -4.56 0.11 4.06
N LEU A 92 -4.86 -1.16 3.77
CA LEU A 92 -4.22 -2.29 4.46
C LEU A 92 -2.73 -2.37 4.14
N GLN A 93 -2.34 -2.14 2.88
CA GLN A 93 -0.93 -2.10 2.49
C GLN A 93 -0.19 -0.96 3.21
N LEU A 94 -0.79 0.22 3.34
CA LEU A 94 -0.20 1.33 4.10
C LEU A 94 -0.04 0.96 5.59
N GLY A 95 -1.03 0.29 6.19
CA GLY A 95 -0.93 -0.24 7.56
C GLY A 95 0.20 -1.25 7.75
N TRP A 96 0.38 -2.17 6.79
CA TRP A 96 1.52 -3.10 6.77
C TRP A 96 2.86 -2.37 6.67
N MET A 97 2.97 -1.33 5.84
CA MET A 97 4.20 -0.55 5.72
C MET A 97 4.54 0.20 7.01
N LEU A 98 3.54 0.73 7.72
CA LEU A 98 3.74 1.38 9.01
C LEU A 98 4.27 0.37 10.05
N THR A 99 3.55 -0.73 10.25
CA THR A 99 3.87 -1.70 11.32
C THR A 99 5.14 -2.49 11.06
N SER A 100 5.55 -2.64 9.79
CA SER A 100 6.82 -3.27 9.45
C SER A 100 8.03 -2.33 9.46
N GLY A 101 7.82 -1.03 9.74
CA GLY A 101 8.88 -0.02 9.76
C GLY A 101 9.35 0.42 8.38
N ARG A 102 8.60 0.11 7.32
CA ARG A 102 8.97 0.46 5.94
C ARG A 102 8.78 1.93 5.61
N LEU A 103 7.96 2.67 6.37
CA LEU A 103 7.75 4.11 6.20
C LEU A 103 8.81 4.99 6.90
N VAL A 104 9.65 4.39 7.74
CA VAL A 104 10.73 5.06 8.49
C VAL A 104 11.81 5.58 7.54
N ASP A 105 12.52 6.62 7.94
CA ASP A 105 13.74 7.06 7.24
C ASP A 105 14.83 5.96 7.25
N PRO A 106 15.16 5.37 6.08
CA PRO A 106 16.16 4.30 6.01
C PRO A 106 17.60 4.83 6.07
N THR A 107 17.82 6.14 5.90
CA THR A 107 19.16 6.73 5.80
C THR A 107 19.82 6.99 7.16
N GLY A 108 19.00 7.07 8.22
CA GLY A 108 19.44 7.49 9.55
C GLY A 108 19.73 9.00 9.67
N ALA A 109 19.45 9.80 8.64
CA ALA A 109 19.65 11.25 8.66
C ALA A 109 18.59 11.98 9.49
N SER A 110 17.41 11.38 9.68
CA SER A 110 16.33 11.91 10.51
C SER A 110 15.72 10.85 11.42
N THR A 111 14.90 11.28 12.37
CA THR A 111 14.11 10.42 13.25
C THR A 111 12.67 10.20 12.77
N CYS A 112 12.37 10.51 11.51
CA CYS A 112 11.04 10.35 10.92
C CYS A 112 10.59 8.87 10.95
N GLY A 113 9.42 8.59 11.52
CA GLY A 113 8.84 7.26 11.69
C GLY A 113 9.42 6.46 12.87
N LEU A 114 10.46 6.97 13.54
CA LEU A 114 11.00 6.36 14.76
C LEU A 114 10.22 6.83 15.99
N GLN A 115 10.16 5.96 17.01
CA GLN A 115 9.55 6.29 18.31
C GLN A 115 10.25 7.45 19.03
N THR A 116 11.54 7.70 18.73
CA THR A 116 12.30 8.83 19.27
C THR A 116 12.04 10.15 18.54
N GLY A 117 11.27 10.13 17.45
CA GLY A 117 10.84 11.29 16.68
C GLY A 117 9.32 11.33 16.56
N ASP A 118 8.81 11.58 15.35
CA ASP A 118 7.39 11.44 15.04
C ASP A 118 7.12 10.04 14.43
N PRO A 119 6.46 9.12 15.16
CA PRO A 119 6.17 7.78 14.67
C PRO A 119 5.15 7.78 13.52
N MET A 120 4.38 8.84 13.32
CA MET A 120 3.42 8.98 12.21
C MET A 120 4.06 9.61 10.97
N CYS A 121 5.30 10.09 11.05
CA CYS A 121 6.01 10.64 9.92
C CYS A 121 6.35 9.53 8.90
N ILE A 122 6.07 9.79 7.62
CA ILE A 122 6.46 8.97 6.48
C ILE A 122 7.65 9.64 5.81
N SER A 123 8.79 8.96 5.77
CA SER A 123 10.01 9.54 5.19
C SER A 123 9.92 9.60 3.67
N ALA A 124 10.26 10.75 3.11
CA ALA A 124 10.44 10.92 1.66
C ALA A 124 11.68 10.19 1.12
N GLN A 125 12.57 9.73 2.00
CA GLN A 125 13.70 8.86 1.66
C GLN A 125 13.30 7.37 1.65
N SER A 126 12.12 7.01 2.16
CA SER A 126 11.61 5.64 2.09
C SER A 126 11.17 5.31 0.67
N TRP A 127 11.68 4.20 0.13
CA TRP A 127 11.21 3.67 -1.16
C TRP A 127 9.74 3.25 -1.08
N TRP A 128 9.35 2.58 0.01
CA TRP A 128 7.97 2.15 0.25
C TRP A 128 7.01 3.33 0.41
N GLY A 129 7.45 4.36 1.15
CA GLY A 129 6.72 5.62 1.28
C GLY A 129 6.55 6.34 -0.05
N CYS A 130 7.55 6.30 -0.91
CA CYS A 130 7.49 6.85 -2.26
C CYS A 130 6.52 6.08 -3.18
N MET A 131 6.63 4.75 -3.22
CA MET A 131 5.71 3.91 -4.00
C MET A 131 4.25 4.13 -3.59
N ASN A 132 4.00 4.13 -2.29
CA ASN A 132 2.66 4.32 -1.74
C ASN A 132 2.16 5.77 -1.91
N TYR A 133 3.06 6.76 -2.05
CA TYR A 133 2.65 8.12 -2.37
C TYR A 133 1.86 8.16 -3.66
N PHE A 134 2.35 7.55 -4.73
CA PHE A 134 1.65 7.59 -6.02
C PHE A 134 0.32 6.82 -6.00
N THR A 135 0.24 5.74 -5.23
CA THR A 135 -1.03 5.00 -5.08
C THR A 135 -2.00 5.66 -4.10
N SER A 136 -1.62 6.75 -3.42
CA SER A 136 -2.52 7.55 -2.56
C SER A 136 -2.83 8.93 -3.15
N ALA A 137 -1.80 9.67 -3.53
CA ALA A 137 -1.89 11.04 -4.04
C ALA A 137 -2.62 11.15 -5.38
N LEU A 138 -2.23 10.34 -6.38
CA LEU A 138 -2.81 10.38 -7.72
C LEU A 138 -4.33 10.09 -7.70
N PRO A 139 -4.81 8.98 -7.09
CA PRO A 139 -6.25 8.74 -7.03
C PRO A 139 -7.00 9.82 -6.25
N PHE A 140 -6.43 10.34 -5.16
CA PHE A 140 -7.10 11.36 -4.36
C PHE A 140 -7.27 12.68 -5.13
N LEU A 141 -6.21 13.13 -5.81
CA LEU A 141 -6.25 14.34 -6.64
C LEU A 141 -7.18 14.16 -7.84
N SER A 142 -7.19 13.00 -8.48
CA SER A 142 -8.12 12.68 -9.57
C SER A 142 -9.58 12.63 -9.08
N ALA A 143 -9.87 12.02 -7.92
CA ALA A 143 -11.20 12.02 -7.33
C ALA A 143 -11.69 13.44 -7.00
N ALA A 144 -10.81 14.30 -6.47
CA ALA A 144 -11.10 15.72 -6.23
C ALA A 144 -11.44 16.44 -7.55
N HIS A 145 -10.61 16.25 -8.58
CA HIS A 145 -10.80 16.86 -9.90
C HIS A 145 -12.12 16.44 -10.55
N ASN A 146 -12.51 15.18 -10.39
CA ASN A 146 -13.79 14.65 -10.88
C ASN A 146 -14.98 14.98 -9.97
N GLY A 147 -14.80 15.84 -8.96
CA GLY A 147 -15.88 16.36 -8.11
C GLY A 147 -16.37 15.40 -7.03
N LEU A 148 -15.75 14.22 -6.87
CA LEU A 148 -16.18 13.20 -5.92
C LEU A 148 -15.97 13.61 -4.45
N LEU A 149 -15.04 14.53 -4.21
CA LEU A 149 -14.73 15.04 -2.87
C LEU A 149 -15.45 16.37 -2.54
N GLY A 150 -16.09 16.99 -3.53
CA GLY A 150 -16.84 18.24 -3.38
C GLY A 150 -16.01 19.47 -2.96
N GLN A 151 -14.68 19.38 -2.93
CA GLN A 151 -13.76 20.46 -2.56
C GLN A 151 -12.47 20.38 -3.37
N ASP A 152 -11.85 21.53 -3.61
CA ASP A 152 -10.52 21.62 -4.20
C ASP A 152 -9.46 21.15 -3.19
N VAL A 153 -8.50 20.38 -3.70
CA VAL A 153 -7.44 19.75 -2.91
C VAL A 153 -6.07 20.08 -3.49
N GLN A 154 -5.13 20.36 -2.59
CA GLN A 154 -3.71 20.43 -2.89
C GLN A 154 -2.93 19.68 -1.81
N LEU A 155 -2.04 18.76 -2.17
CA LEU A 155 -1.24 18.03 -1.17
C LEU A 155 -0.06 18.87 -0.67
N GLN A 156 0.40 18.62 0.55
CA GLN A 156 1.68 19.19 1.01
C GLN A 156 2.85 18.44 0.36
N ALA A 157 3.79 19.20 -0.21
CA ALA A 157 5.04 18.67 -0.71
C ALA A 157 5.93 18.16 0.45
N PRO A 158 6.79 17.15 0.23
CA PRO A 158 7.75 16.74 1.24
C PRO A 158 8.86 17.78 1.39
N ASP A 159 9.36 17.93 2.62
CA ASP A 159 10.58 18.69 2.85
C ASP A 159 11.80 17.94 2.30
N GLY A 160 12.59 18.62 1.47
CA GLY A 160 13.91 18.14 1.04
C GLY A 160 13.90 16.92 0.11
N ALA A 161 12.81 16.68 -0.62
CA ALA A 161 12.74 15.61 -1.62
C ALA A 161 12.01 16.03 -2.89
N ASP A 162 12.66 15.84 -4.03
CA ASP A 162 12.10 16.12 -5.36
C ASP A 162 11.41 14.87 -5.96
N GLY A 163 10.69 15.10 -7.06
CA GLY A 163 10.05 14.04 -7.84
C GLY A 163 8.68 13.61 -7.33
N PHE A 164 8.04 14.43 -6.49
CA PHE A 164 6.66 14.27 -6.07
C PHE A 164 5.82 15.42 -6.60
N CYS A 165 4.64 15.10 -7.14
CA CYS A 165 3.69 16.09 -7.60
C CYS A 165 2.61 16.33 -6.52
N ALA A 166 2.15 17.57 -6.35
CA ALA A 166 1.30 17.95 -5.21
C ALA A 166 -0.09 18.49 -5.60
N THR A 167 -0.29 18.86 -6.87
CA THR A 167 -1.58 19.32 -7.40
C THR A 167 -2.01 18.44 -8.56
N TYR A 168 -3.30 18.43 -8.89
CA TYR A 168 -3.80 17.68 -10.04
C TYR A 168 -3.06 18.08 -11.33
N THR A 169 -2.92 19.38 -11.60
CA THR A 169 -2.27 19.89 -12.81
C THR A 169 -0.80 19.48 -12.88
N ASP A 170 -0.09 19.55 -11.77
CA ASP A 170 1.32 19.14 -11.68
C ASP A 170 1.48 17.62 -11.87
N CYS A 171 0.62 16.81 -11.22
CA CYS A 171 0.61 15.36 -11.39
C CYS A 171 0.24 14.93 -12.81
N LEU A 172 -0.69 15.61 -13.47
CA LEU A 172 -1.05 15.34 -14.86
C LEU A 172 0.10 15.68 -15.81
N ALA A 173 0.83 16.78 -15.55
CA ALA A 173 1.98 17.16 -16.35
C ALA A 173 3.14 16.16 -16.22
N GLN A 174 3.39 15.65 -15.02
CA GLN A 174 4.49 14.71 -14.74
C GLN A 174 4.14 13.25 -15.07
N TYR A 175 2.89 12.84 -14.84
CA TYR A 175 2.41 11.45 -14.95
C TYR A 175 1.08 11.35 -15.72
N PRO A 176 1.04 11.81 -16.98
CA PRO A 176 -0.21 11.94 -17.74
C PRO A 176 -0.96 10.61 -17.89
N ASP A 177 -0.24 9.52 -18.17
CA ASP A 177 -0.85 8.20 -18.34
C ASP A 177 -1.49 7.66 -17.05
N ALA A 178 -0.86 7.91 -15.90
CA ALA A 178 -1.36 7.44 -14.61
C ALA A 178 -2.61 8.25 -14.20
N MET A 179 -2.55 9.57 -14.35
CA MET A 179 -3.69 10.45 -14.05
C MET A 179 -4.89 10.17 -14.95
N ALA A 180 -4.68 10.02 -16.27
CA ALA A 180 -5.76 9.72 -17.21
C ALA A 180 -6.50 8.41 -16.87
N LYS A 181 -5.78 7.40 -16.37
CA LYS A 181 -6.39 6.13 -15.93
C LYS A 181 -7.21 6.30 -14.65
N TRP A 182 -6.74 7.11 -13.70
CA TRP A 182 -7.53 7.44 -12.51
C TRP A 182 -8.77 8.25 -12.87
N ASP A 183 -8.66 9.21 -13.80
CA ASP A 183 -9.81 9.98 -14.26
C ASP A 183 -10.84 9.07 -14.95
N ALA A 184 -10.37 8.18 -15.84
CA ALA A 184 -11.23 7.19 -16.49
C ALA A 184 -11.94 6.29 -15.46
N PHE A 185 -11.22 5.85 -14.42
CA PHE A 185 -11.78 5.06 -13.33
C PHE A 185 -12.92 5.78 -12.59
N PHE A 186 -12.81 7.10 -12.38
CA PHE A 186 -13.84 7.89 -11.71
C PHE A 186 -14.96 8.39 -12.64
N GLN A 187 -14.72 8.47 -13.96
CA GLN A 187 -15.70 8.95 -14.96
C GLN A 187 -16.57 7.85 -15.56
N LEU A 188 -16.09 6.60 -15.63
CA LEU A 188 -16.81 5.50 -16.28
C LEU A 188 -17.38 4.51 -15.26
N SER A 189 -18.60 4.04 -15.52
CA SER A 189 -19.29 2.95 -14.82
C SER A 189 -18.48 1.63 -14.89
N PHE A 190 -17.53 1.53 -13.97
CA PHE A 190 -16.91 0.38 -13.29
C PHE A 190 -16.29 -0.80 -14.05
N PHE A 191 -16.66 -1.11 -15.29
CA PHE A 191 -16.50 -2.51 -15.71
C PHE A 191 -15.14 -2.94 -16.28
N LEU A 192 -14.17 -2.05 -16.57
CA LEU A 192 -12.95 -2.49 -17.28
C LEU A 192 -11.59 -1.91 -16.84
N GLU A 193 -11.50 -1.01 -15.84
CA GLU A 193 -10.27 -0.21 -15.72
C GLU A 193 -9.54 -0.16 -14.37
N TRP A 194 -9.93 -0.97 -13.37
CA TRP A 194 -9.09 -1.15 -12.16
C TRP A 194 -7.69 -1.69 -12.51
N CYS A 195 -7.61 -2.59 -13.49
CA CYS A 195 -6.37 -3.24 -13.92
C CYS A 195 -5.42 -2.36 -14.73
N SER A 196 -5.91 -1.27 -15.34
CA SER A 196 -5.04 -0.32 -16.05
C SER A 196 -4.36 0.63 -15.09
N VAL A 197 -5.07 1.01 -14.02
CA VAL A 197 -4.63 1.95 -12.99
C VAL A 197 -3.46 1.39 -12.17
N GLU A 198 -3.56 0.15 -11.69
CA GLU A 198 -2.47 -0.48 -10.92
C GLU A 198 -1.19 -0.61 -11.76
N ARG A 199 -1.32 -0.95 -13.06
CA ARG A 199 -0.24 -0.96 -14.06
C ARG A 199 0.27 0.43 -14.44
N GLY A 200 -0.51 1.50 -14.25
CA GLY A 200 -0.14 2.89 -14.57
C GLY A 200 0.69 3.58 -13.47
N ASN A 201 0.50 3.18 -12.22
CA ASN A 201 1.28 3.74 -11.09
C ASN A 201 2.71 3.19 -11.06
N LEU A 202 2.94 1.99 -11.60
CA LEU A 202 4.23 1.30 -11.62
C LEU A 202 5.33 2.09 -12.36
N PRO A 203 5.11 2.66 -13.56
CA PRO A 203 6.06 3.57 -14.18
C PRO A 203 6.30 4.86 -13.38
N ALA A 204 5.25 5.50 -12.85
CA ALA A 204 5.38 6.75 -12.08
C ALA A 204 6.25 6.56 -10.82
N ALA A 205 6.07 5.43 -10.15
CA ALA A 205 6.80 5.09 -8.94
C ALA A 205 8.17 4.45 -9.23
N GLY A 206 8.30 3.70 -10.33
CA GLY A 206 9.56 3.13 -10.84
C GLY A 206 10.52 4.18 -11.42
N LEU A 207 10.01 5.28 -12.00
CA LEU A 207 10.81 6.38 -12.55
C LEU A 207 11.32 7.34 -11.47
N SER A 208 10.61 7.48 -10.35
CA SER A 208 10.97 8.41 -9.27
C SER A 208 11.85 7.79 -8.19
N SER A 209 11.99 6.45 -8.12
CA SER A 209 12.49 5.75 -6.92
C SER A 209 13.74 4.85 -6.99
N PRO A 210 14.49 4.68 -8.11
CA PRO A 210 15.60 3.73 -8.11
C PRO A 210 16.71 4.12 -7.12
N PHE A 211 16.91 5.43 -6.88
CA PHE A 211 17.89 5.90 -5.90
C PHE A 211 17.53 5.53 -4.45
N ARG A 212 16.23 5.55 -4.10
CA ARG A 212 15.77 5.25 -2.73
C ARG A 212 15.94 3.78 -2.35
N GLN A 213 15.95 2.87 -3.34
CA GLN A 213 16.26 1.45 -3.09
C GLN A 213 17.68 1.25 -2.55
N SER A 214 18.63 2.14 -2.90
CA SER A 214 20.02 2.04 -2.43
C SER A 214 20.19 2.21 -0.92
N HIS A 215 19.17 2.73 -0.22
CA HIS A 215 19.17 2.88 1.23
C HIS A 215 18.85 1.58 1.98
N TYR A 216 18.46 0.53 1.26
CA TYR A 216 18.05 -0.76 1.82
C TYR A 216 19.09 -1.85 1.53
N SER A 217 19.02 -2.95 2.28
CA SER A 217 19.88 -4.11 2.03
C SER A 217 19.48 -4.82 0.73
N SER A 218 20.39 -5.63 0.19
CA SER A 218 20.14 -6.44 -1.01
C SER A 218 18.88 -7.32 -0.90
N GLU A 219 18.59 -7.86 0.29
CA GLU A 219 17.42 -8.70 0.54
C GLU A 219 16.13 -7.90 0.46
N GLU A 220 16.09 -6.70 1.05
CA GLU A 220 14.90 -5.85 0.99
C GLU A 220 14.72 -5.28 -0.42
N VAL A 221 15.80 -4.93 -1.14
CA VAL A 221 15.74 -4.51 -2.54
C VAL A 221 15.20 -5.65 -3.42
N SER A 222 15.68 -6.88 -3.22
CA SER A 222 15.15 -8.05 -3.93
C SER A 222 13.66 -8.25 -3.64
N PHE A 223 13.25 -8.10 -2.38
CA PHE A 223 11.85 -8.20 -1.99
C PHE A 223 10.99 -7.08 -2.59
N ALA A 224 11.48 -5.84 -2.61
CA ALA A 224 10.83 -4.70 -3.27
C ALA A 224 10.63 -4.94 -4.78
N ASN A 225 11.64 -5.48 -5.46
CA ASN A 225 11.52 -5.82 -6.88
C ASN A 225 10.55 -6.99 -7.12
N SER A 226 10.59 -8.02 -6.28
CA SER A 226 9.58 -9.09 -6.32
C SER A 226 8.16 -8.57 -6.05
N TRP A 227 8.02 -7.60 -5.15
CA TRP A 227 6.75 -6.93 -4.86
C TRP A 227 6.20 -6.20 -6.09
N LEU A 228 7.02 -5.36 -6.75
CA LEU A 228 6.62 -4.66 -7.98
C LEU A 228 6.17 -5.63 -9.07
N ASN A 229 6.98 -6.67 -9.34
CA ASN A 229 6.64 -7.66 -10.35
C ASN A 229 5.34 -8.39 -9.99
N SER A 230 5.11 -8.68 -8.71
CA SER A 230 3.91 -9.38 -8.29
C SER A 230 2.65 -8.53 -8.40
N ALA A 231 2.75 -7.21 -8.23
CA ALA A 231 1.64 -6.31 -8.50
C ALA A 231 1.15 -6.42 -9.96
N GLU A 232 2.07 -6.61 -10.92
CA GLU A 232 1.69 -6.88 -12.31
C GLU A 232 0.91 -8.19 -12.45
N TYR A 233 1.35 -9.27 -11.80
CA TYR A 233 0.62 -10.55 -11.83
C TYR A 233 -0.74 -10.49 -11.12
N VAL A 234 -0.79 -9.89 -9.93
CA VAL A 234 -2.02 -9.72 -9.13
C VAL A 234 -3.06 -8.87 -9.89
N SER A 235 -2.60 -7.80 -10.54
CA SER A 235 -3.45 -6.97 -11.40
C SER A 235 -3.92 -7.71 -12.65
N ALA A 236 -3.07 -8.55 -13.26
CA ALA A 236 -3.39 -9.32 -14.46
C ALA A 236 -4.40 -10.44 -14.20
N VAL A 237 -4.43 -11.01 -12.99
CA VAL A 237 -5.43 -12.02 -12.60
C VAL A 237 -6.71 -11.43 -12.01
N HIS A 238 -6.87 -10.10 -12.08
CA HIS A 238 -8.06 -9.39 -11.58
C HIS A 238 -8.36 -9.70 -10.11
N PHE A 239 -7.33 -9.68 -9.26
CA PHE A 239 -7.53 -9.93 -7.83
C PHE A 239 -8.50 -8.91 -7.23
N HIS A 240 -9.54 -9.42 -6.58
CA HIS A 240 -10.50 -8.60 -5.87
C HIS A 240 -9.88 -8.19 -4.52
N SER A 241 -9.39 -6.96 -4.43
CA SER A 241 -8.70 -6.39 -3.26
C SER A 241 -9.67 -5.95 -2.15
N THR A 242 -10.58 -6.85 -1.76
CA THR A 242 -11.45 -6.68 -0.59
C THR A 242 -10.64 -6.70 0.70
N LEU A 243 -11.21 -6.25 1.82
CA LEU A 243 -10.54 -6.27 3.11
C LEU A 243 -10.08 -7.68 3.49
N GLU A 244 -10.99 -8.65 3.44
CA GLU A 244 -10.72 -10.04 3.81
C GLU A 244 -9.62 -10.67 2.95
N LYS A 245 -9.73 -10.53 1.62
CA LYS A 245 -8.76 -11.11 0.68
C LYS A 245 -7.39 -10.46 0.82
N THR A 246 -7.36 -9.14 1.02
CA THR A 246 -6.10 -8.42 1.22
C THR A 246 -5.44 -8.82 2.53
N VAL A 247 -6.19 -9.06 3.60
CA VAL A 247 -5.62 -9.56 4.87
C VAL A 247 -4.93 -10.91 4.66
N LEU A 248 -5.55 -11.83 3.91
CA LEU A 248 -4.93 -13.10 3.55
C LEU A 248 -3.66 -12.93 2.72
N PHE A 249 -3.64 -11.94 1.82
CA PHE A 249 -2.47 -11.61 0.99
C PHE A 249 -1.31 -11.00 1.80
N LEU A 250 -1.60 -10.13 2.77
CA LEU A 250 -0.60 -9.39 3.54
C LEU A 250 -0.07 -10.16 4.77
N ASN A 251 -0.87 -11.04 5.37
CA ASN A 251 -0.49 -11.84 6.54
C ASN A 251 0.84 -12.61 6.38
N PRO A 252 1.14 -13.28 5.24
CA PRO A 252 2.40 -14.02 5.10
C PRO A 252 3.61 -13.12 4.80
N LEU A 253 3.44 -11.81 4.63
CA LEU A 253 4.54 -10.91 4.28
C LEU A 253 5.48 -10.66 5.45
N PRO A 254 6.75 -10.31 5.19
CA PRO A 254 7.69 -9.94 6.24
C PRO A 254 7.18 -8.77 7.09
N SER A 255 7.13 -8.97 8.39
CA SER A 255 6.71 -7.97 9.38
C SER A 255 7.78 -6.97 9.78
N ARG A 256 8.93 -7.02 9.10
CA ARG A 256 10.05 -6.10 9.28
C ARG A 256 10.76 -5.88 7.95
N VAL A 257 11.53 -4.80 7.87
CA VAL A 257 12.53 -4.59 6.81
C VAL A 257 13.56 -5.72 6.84
N LEU A 258 13.79 -6.37 5.70
CA LEU A 258 14.76 -7.46 5.56
C LEU A 258 16.19 -6.93 5.70
N ARG A 259 17.10 -7.77 6.20
CA ARG A 259 18.51 -7.42 6.43
C ARG A 259 19.41 -8.56 5.93
N VAL A 260 20.68 -8.24 5.68
CA VAL A 260 21.69 -9.25 5.32
C VAL A 260 21.96 -10.17 6.53
N ARG A 261 21.28 -11.32 6.63
CA ARG A 261 21.62 -12.41 7.56
C ARG A 261 21.34 -13.78 6.96
N HIS A 262 22.18 -14.76 7.32
CA HIS A 262 22.12 -16.16 6.89
C HIS A 262 20.80 -16.91 7.22
N HIS A 263 19.87 -16.31 7.96
CA HIS A 263 18.57 -16.89 8.34
C HIS A 263 17.34 -16.17 7.75
N ASP A 264 17.51 -15.07 7.01
CA ASP A 264 16.41 -14.44 6.26
C ASP A 264 16.22 -15.07 4.87
N PHE A 265 16.93 -16.19 4.58
CA PHE A 265 16.58 -17.10 3.49
C PHE A 265 15.56 -18.14 3.95
N PRO A 266 14.29 -17.95 3.63
CA PRO A 266 13.49 -19.05 3.14
C PRO A 266 13.15 -18.79 1.66
N HIS A 267 12.72 -19.86 1.02
CA HIS A 267 12.24 -19.95 -0.35
C HIS A 267 11.04 -19.02 -0.64
N PHE A 268 11.21 -17.70 -0.53
CA PHE A 268 10.16 -16.69 -0.77
C PHE A 268 9.63 -16.74 -2.21
N SER A 269 10.43 -17.24 -3.15
CA SER A 269 10.01 -17.53 -4.53
C SER A 269 8.85 -18.52 -4.62
N LEU A 270 8.74 -19.50 -3.71
CA LEU A 270 7.69 -20.52 -3.79
C LEU A 270 6.37 -20.08 -3.12
N ASN A 271 6.44 -19.31 -2.02
CA ASN A 271 5.23 -18.84 -1.34
C ASN A 271 4.53 -17.68 -2.06
N PHE A 272 5.27 -16.78 -2.73
CA PHE A 272 4.65 -15.70 -3.52
C PHE A 272 3.91 -16.27 -4.74
N THR A 273 4.48 -17.29 -5.39
CA THR A 273 3.84 -18.03 -6.49
C THR A 273 2.55 -18.74 -6.04
N TYR A 274 2.54 -19.30 -4.82
CA TYR A 274 1.36 -19.95 -4.24
C TYR A 274 0.23 -18.96 -3.92
N ILE A 275 0.53 -17.75 -3.45
CA ILE A 275 -0.46 -16.71 -3.16
C ILE A 275 -1.15 -16.22 -4.44
N VAL A 276 -0.40 -16.08 -5.54
CA VAL A 276 -0.96 -15.73 -6.86
C VAL A 276 -1.85 -16.87 -7.41
N LEU A 277 -1.48 -18.14 -7.18
CA LEU A 277 -2.25 -19.32 -7.63
C LEU A 277 -3.55 -19.57 -6.84
N VAL A 278 -3.61 -19.22 -5.55
CA VAL A 278 -4.85 -19.37 -4.75
C VAL A 278 -5.87 -18.27 -5.10
N SER A 279 -5.42 -17.17 -5.69
CA SER A 279 -6.25 -16.02 -6.06
C SER A 279 -6.99 -16.17 -7.40
N SER A 280 -6.65 -17.14 -8.26
CA SER A 280 -7.19 -17.26 -9.63
C SER A 280 -8.58 -17.91 -9.73
N GLY A 281 -9.41 -17.81 -8.69
CA GLY A 281 -10.73 -18.46 -8.61
C GLY A 281 -11.93 -17.60 -9.08
N GLY A 282 -11.75 -16.34 -9.44
CA GLY A 282 -12.84 -15.42 -9.80
C GLY A 282 -13.02 -15.29 -11.31
N ARG A 283 -14.06 -15.89 -11.87
CA ARG A 283 -14.51 -15.66 -13.26
C ARG A 283 -15.60 -14.57 -13.30
N CYS A 284 -15.39 -13.54 -14.11
CA CYS A 284 -16.43 -12.75 -14.78
C CYS A 284 -16.00 -12.74 -16.26
N GLY A 285 -16.68 -13.42 -17.18
CA GLY A 285 -17.98 -13.03 -17.71
C GLY A 285 -17.73 -12.27 -19.00
N SER A 286 -17.64 -13.00 -20.12
CA SER A 286 -17.51 -12.52 -21.51
C SER A 286 -18.60 -11.53 -21.91
#